data_AF-A0A350AVX3-F1
#
_entry.id   AF-A0A350AVX3-F1
#
_cell.length_a   1.000
_cell.length_b   1.000
_cell.length_c   1.000
_cell.angle_alpha   90.00
_cell.angle_beta   90.00
_cell.angle_gamma   90.00
#
_symmetry.space_group_name_H-M   'P 1'
#
loop_
_entity.id
_entity.type
_entity.pdbx_description
1 polymer ?
#
loop_
_entity_poly.entity_id
_entity_poly.type
_entity_poly.pdbx_seq_one_letter_code
_entity_poly.pdbx_strand_id
1 'polypeptide(L)' 'MYRYTVIAVGKMKNRALADLSDDFSKRLKRSGNFELIELKDGDIESEGQRILEALDKRRGARVYAMAEEGRT' A
#
# COMPACT_ATOMS: atom_id res chain seq x y z
N MET A 1 7.83 14.32 10.95
CA MET A 1 8.38 13.20 10.14
C MET A 1 7.25 12.62 9.30
N TYR A 2 7.46 12.45 8.00
CA TYR A 2 6.39 11.96 7.12
C TYR A 2 6.20 10.45 7.29
N ARG A 3 4.94 10.03 7.38
CA ARG A 3 4.53 8.62 7.43
C ARG A 3 3.88 8.27 6.09
N TYR A 4 4.41 7.27 5.43
CA TYR A 4 3.95 6.79 4.15
C TYR A 4 3.47 5.35 4.33
N THR A 5 2.23 5.07 3.94
CA THR A 5 1.70 3.72 3.96
C THR A 5 1.19 3.37 2.58
N VAL A 6 1.70 2.28 2.01
CA VAL A 6 1.17 1.69 0.78
C VAL A 6 0.31 0.50 1.19
N ILE A 7 -0.93 0.49 0.72
CA ILE A 7 -1.86 -0.63 0.88
C ILE A 7 -2.01 -1.27 -0.49
N ALA A 8 -1.63 -2.53 -0.61
CA ALA A 8 -1.71 -3.29 -1.85
C ALA A 8 -2.54 -4.55 -1.61
N VAL A 9 -3.30 -4.97 -2.62
CA VAL A 9 -4.10 -6.19 -2.59
C VAL A 9 -3.34 -7.31 -3.31
N GLY A 10 -3.31 -8.49 -2.70
CA GLY A 10 -2.57 -9.65 -3.17
C GLY A 10 -1.09 -9.61 -2.78
N LYS A 11 -0.39 -10.70 -3.12
CA LYS A 11 1.05 -10.84 -2.91
C LYS A 11 1.82 -10.78 -4.21
N MET A 12 3.00 -10.16 -4.18
CA MET A 12 3.91 -10.13 -5.31
C MET A 12 4.42 -11.53 -5.66
N LYS A 13 3.96 -12.10 -6.78
CA LYS A 13 4.41 -13.43 -7.26
C LYS A 13 5.72 -13.37 -8.03
N ASN A 14 6.04 -12.23 -8.64
CA ASN A 14 7.28 -12.05 -9.40
C ASN A 14 8.42 -11.61 -8.47
N ARG A 15 9.43 -12.47 -8.34
CA ARG A 15 10.58 -12.22 -7.46
C ARG A 15 11.38 -10.97 -7.82
N ALA A 16 11.61 -10.71 -9.11
CA ALA A 16 12.37 -9.55 -9.53
C ALA A 16 11.67 -8.24 -9.15
N LEU A 17 10.34 -8.19 -9.27
CA LEU A 17 9.54 -7.03 -8.85
C LEU A 17 9.48 -6.88 -7.32
N ALA A 18 9.46 -8.00 -6.59
CA ALA A 18 9.53 -8.00 -5.13
C ALA A 18 10.88 -7.44 -4.63
N ASP A 19 11.98 -7.87 -5.24
CA ASP A 19 13.34 -7.41 -4.88
C ASP A 19 13.50 -5.91 -5.16
N LEU A 20 12.98 -5.41 -6.29
CA LEU A 20 12.96 -3.98 -6.61
C LEU A 20 12.12 -3.20 -5.59
N SER A 21 10.91 -3.67 -5.27
CA SER A 21 10.03 -3.05 -4.29
C SER A 21 10.68 -2.96 -2.90
N ASP A 22 11.41 -4.01 -2.48
CA ASP A 22 12.12 -4.03 -1.21
C ASP A 22 13.29 -3.04 -1.17
N ASP A 23 14.07 -2.92 -2.24
CA ASP A 23 15.15 -1.92 -2.33
C ASP A 23 14.61 -0.48 -2.19
N PHE A 24 13.54 -0.14 -2.93
CA PHE A 24 12.91 1.19 -2.79
C PHE A 24 12.30 1.40 -1.40
N SER A 25 11.65 0.37 -0.84
CA SER A 25 11.09 0.42 0.52
C SER A 25 12.14 0.72 1.58
N LYS A 26 13.32 0.09 1.50
CA LYS A 26 14.45 0.34 2.41
C LYS A 26 14.98 1.77 2.29
N ARG A 27 15.04 2.31 1.07
CA ARG A 27 15.47 3.71 0.84
C ARG A 27 14.46 4.70 1.44
N LEU A 28 13.15 4.46 1.26
CA LEU A 28 12.09 5.30 1.83
C LEU A 28 12.11 5.30 3.37
N LYS A 29 12.40 4.16 4.01
CA LYS A 29 12.53 4.05 5.47
C LYS A 29 13.65 4.90 6.06
N ARG A 30 14.66 5.29 5.27
CA ARG A 30 15.73 6.21 5.73
C ARG A 30 15.23 7.65 5.83
N SER A 31 14.28 8.03 4.99
CA SER A 31 13.75 9.41 4.89
C SER A 31 12.46 9.63 5.68
N GLY A 32 11.80 8.56 6.13
CA GLY A 32 10.52 8.62 6.83
C GLY A 32 10.07 7.26 7.36
N ASN A 33 8.88 7.21 7.95
CA ASN A 33 8.30 5.95 8.39
C ASN A 33 7.47 5.34 7.26
N PHE A 34 8.07 4.42 6.50
CA PHE A 34 7.43 3.72 5.39
C PHE A 34 6.93 2.33 5.81
N GLU A 35 5.66 2.07 5.51
CA GLU A 35 4.97 0.82 5.79
C GLU A 35 4.30 0.29 4.51
N LEU A 36 4.51 -0.99 4.22
CA LEU A 36 3.79 -1.71 3.16
C LEU A 36 2.83 -2.69 3.82
N ILE A 37 1.55 -2.61 3.48
CA ILE A 37 0.51 -3.54 3.93
C ILE A 37 0.00 -4.30 2.73
N GLU A 38 0.25 -5.60 2.73
CA GLU A 38 -0.36 -6.52 1.78
C GLU A 38 -1.65 -7.07 2.37
N LEU A 39 -2.76 -6.81 1.69
CA LEU A 39 -4.06 -7.39 2.00
C LEU A 39 -4.22 -8.68 1.21
N LYS A 40 -4.89 -9.67 1.79
CA LYS A 40 -5.27 -10.87 1.05
C LYS A 40 -6.15 -10.47 -0.15
N ASP A 41 -5.95 -11.10 -1.29
CA ASP A 41 -6.82 -11.03 -2.47
C ASP A 41 -8.15 -11.78 -2.24
N GLY A 42 -9.19 -11.42 -3.00
CA GLY A 42 -10.52 -11.99 -2.89
C GLY A 42 -11.47 -11.47 -3.95
N ASP A 43 -12.74 -11.29 -3.57
CA ASP A 43 -13.72 -10.55 -4.37
C ASP A 43 -13.72 -9.06 -3.99
N ILE A 44 -14.33 -8.23 -4.86
CA ILE A 44 -14.38 -6.77 -4.74
C ILE A 44 -14.89 -6.31 -3.37
N GLU A 45 -15.96 -6.92 -2.86
CA GLU A 45 -16.56 -6.54 -1.58
C GLU A 45 -15.61 -6.87 -0.42
N SER A 46 -15.02 -8.07 -0.43
CA SER A 46 -14.10 -8.53 0.59
C SER A 46 -12.79 -7.73 0.61
N GLU A 47 -12.30 -7.32 -0.56
CA GLU A 47 -11.10 -6.49 -0.71
C GLU A 47 -11.38 -5.06 -0.24
N GLY A 48 -12.49 -4.47 -0.68
CA GLY A 48 -12.94 -3.14 -0.25
C GLY A 48 -13.07 -3.05 1.27
N GLN A 49 -13.69 -4.04 1.89
CA GLN A 49 -13.82 -4.10 3.35
C GLN A 49 -12.45 -4.13 4.05
N ARG A 50 -11.50 -4.95 3.58
CA ARG A 50 -10.14 -5.00 4.15
C ARG A 50 -9.39 -3.69 3.99
N ILE A 51 -9.57 -3.01 2.85
CA ILE A 51 -9.00 -1.67 2.61
C ILE A 51 -9.56 -0.67 3.63
N LEU A 52 -10.88 -0.65 3.81
CA LEU A 52 -11.53 0.25 4.77
C LEU A 52 -11.06 -0.01 6.21
N GLU A 53 -10.91 -1.26 6.62
CA GLU A 53 -10.36 -1.63 7.93
C GLU A 53 -8.91 -1.16 8.12
N ALA A 54 -8.09 -1.25 7.07
CA ALA A 54 -6.71 -0.75 7.10
C ALA A 54 -6.66 0.79 7.17
N LEU A 55 -7.59 1.48 6.51
CA LEU A 55 -7.73 2.93 6.55
C LEU A 55 -8.27 3.43 7.90
N ASP A 56 -9.18 2.69 8.54
CA ASP A 56 -9.75 3.09 9.84
C ASP A 56 -8.68 3.19 10.94
N LYS A 57 -7.63 2.35 10.87
CA LYS A 57 -6.46 2.42 11.75
C LYS A 57 -5.59 3.67 11.51
N ARG A 58 -5.86 4.44 10.46
CA ARG A 58 -5.06 5.58 9.97
C ARG A 58 -5.91 6.83 9.80
N ARG A 59 -6.85 7.06 10.74
CA ARG A 59 -7.71 8.25 10.74
C ARG A 59 -6.89 9.54 10.60
N GLY A 60 -7.35 10.43 9.73
CA GLY A 60 -6.70 11.72 9.44
C GLY A 60 -5.55 11.66 8.41
N ALA A 61 -5.21 10.48 7.88
CA ALA A 61 -4.27 10.39 6.76
C ALA A 61 -4.91 10.91 5.47
N ARG A 62 -4.11 11.57 4.63
CA ARG A 62 -4.50 11.89 3.26
C ARG A 62 -4.42 10.62 2.42
N VAL A 63 -5.53 10.24 1.81
CA VAL A 63 -5.63 9.01 1.02
C VAL A 63 -5.47 9.34 -0.46
N TYR A 64 -4.65 8.56 -1.15
CA TYR A 64 -4.48 8.60 -2.60
C TYR A 64 -4.82 7.21 -3.13
N ALA A 65 -5.88 7.11 -3.93
CA ALA A 65 -6.24 5.89 -4.62
C ALA A 65 -5.57 5.88 -6.00
N MET A 66 -4.92 4.77 -6.34
CA MET A 66 -4.40 4.56 -7.69
C MET A 66 -5.52 3.99 -8.54
N ALA A 67 -5.96 4.75 -9.54
CA ALA A 67 -7.00 4.36 -10.49
C ALA A 67 -6.59 4.83 -11.89
N GLU A 68 -6.98 4.09 -12.92
CA GLU A 68 -6.63 4.40 -14.32
C GLU A 68 -7.27 5.73 -14.75
N GLU A 69 -8.47 6.03 -14.25
CA GLU A 69 -9.20 7.29 -14.42
C GLU A 69 -8.73 8.43 -13.50
N GLY A 70 -7.61 8.24 -12.81
CA GLY A 70 -7.01 9.22 -11.91
C GLY A 70 -6.56 10.52 -12.60
N ARG A 71 -6.17 11.51 -11.80
CA ARG A 71 -5.57 12.77 -12.30
C ARG A 71 -4.04 12.68 -12.25
N THR A 72 -3.39 13.19 -13.29
CA THR A 72 -1.92 13.30 -13.40
C THR A 72 -1.39 14.61 -12.83
#